data_AF-A0A968L6K5-F1
#
_entry.id   AF-A0A968L6K5-F1
#
_cell.length_a   1.000
_cell.length_b   1.000
_cell.length_c   1.000
_cell.angle_alpha   90.00
_cell.angle_beta   90.00
_cell.angle_gamma   90.00
#
_symmetry.space_group_name_H-M   'P 1'
#
loop_
_entity.id
_entity.type
_entity.pdbx_description
1 polymer ?
#
loop_
_entity_poly.entity_id
_entity_poly.type
_entity_poly.pdbx_seq_one_letter_code
_entity_poly.pdbx_strand_id
1 'polypeptide(L)'
;MGQAKRRAALKDHVSTYNFAAVASAVRRLSVAASSQLGSDCYMLSALAQELLKRDGVFAQLRAGYAGWRCGSGDSDVILHCPTGSIPPQCGVVYHVWLEIVDHIFDVTTFSLPQKARELDLLDGGSTTVDWHPDYLFVPKSTVSSVRDVVQKHAGLYFYERQSQVEHLIFGVAPDLDPEDVDAALTLYQHQDIVVLGPNNINLRGT
;
A
#
# COMPACT_ATOMS: atom_id res chain seq x y z
N MET A 1 -31.53 5.92 -16.04
CA MET A 1 -30.34 5.19 -16.56
C MET A 1 -29.76 4.34 -15.42
N GLY A 2 -29.69 3.02 -15.58
CA GLY A 2 -29.50 2.07 -14.48
C GLY A 2 -28.06 1.95 -13.95
N GLN A 3 -27.94 1.48 -12.69
CA GLN A 3 -26.67 1.26 -11.98
C GLN A 3 -25.66 0.42 -12.78
N ALA A 4 -26.12 -0.54 -13.59
CA ALA A 4 -25.28 -1.36 -14.45
C ALA A 4 -24.51 -0.55 -15.51
N LYS A 5 -25.14 0.44 -16.16
CA LYS A 5 -24.46 1.32 -17.13
C LYS A 5 -23.40 2.20 -16.47
N ARG A 6 -23.68 2.71 -15.25
CA ARG A 6 -22.70 3.49 -14.48
C ARG A 6 -21.49 2.63 -14.08
N ARG A 7 -21.72 1.39 -13.64
CA ARG A 7 -20.65 0.44 -13.30
C ARG A 7 -19.80 0.07 -14.52
N ALA A 8 -20.41 -0.12 -15.69
CA ALA A 8 -19.69 -0.40 -16.93
C ALA A 8 -18.82 0.79 -17.37
N ALA A 9 -19.35 2.01 -17.33
CA ALA A 9 -18.58 3.22 -17.65
C ALA A 9 -17.40 3.44 -16.69
N LEU A 10 -17.60 3.16 -15.39
CA LEU A 10 -16.51 3.24 -14.40
C LEU A 10 -15.43 2.18 -14.65
N LYS A 11 -15.81 0.96 -15.06
CA LYS A 11 -14.85 -0.10 -15.42
C LYS A 11 -14.01 0.30 -16.64
N ASP A 12 -14.62 0.92 -17.64
CA ASP A 12 -13.94 1.37 -18.85
C ASP A 12 -12.90 2.46 -18.52
N HIS A 13 -13.31 3.47 -17.74
CA HIS A 13 -12.41 4.52 -17.23
C HIS A 13 -11.24 3.94 -16.43
N VAL A 14 -11.53 3.02 -15.50
CA VAL A 14 -10.51 2.36 -14.67
C VAL A 14 -9.53 1.55 -15.52
N SER A 15 -9.97 0.90 -16.60
CA SER A 15 -9.08 0.05 -17.42
C SER A 15 -8.00 0.81 -18.20
N THR A 16 -8.21 2.11 -18.43
CA THR A 16 -7.28 2.97 -19.18
C THR A 16 -6.57 3.99 -18.28
N TYR A 17 -6.92 4.03 -16.99
CA TYR A 17 -6.38 4.97 -16.03
C TYR A 17 -4.93 4.66 -15.65
N ASN A 18 -4.10 5.70 -15.52
CA ASN A 18 -2.68 5.56 -15.19
C ASN A 18 -2.45 5.47 -13.67
N PHE A 19 -2.69 4.30 -13.10
CA PHE A 19 -2.42 4.04 -11.68
C PHE A 19 -0.94 4.17 -11.30
N ALA A 20 -0.02 3.93 -12.24
CA ALA A 20 1.40 4.07 -12.00
C ALA A 20 1.81 5.51 -11.68
N ALA A 21 1.15 6.49 -12.31
CA ALA A 21 1.40 7.90 -12.04
C ALA A 21 1.01 8.29 -10.61
N VAL A 22 -0.15 7.81 -10.13
CA VAL A 22 -0.60 8.01 -8.75
C VAL A 22 0.37 7.36 -7.76
N ALA A 23 0.70 6.08 -7.98
CA ALA A 23 1.63 5.35 -7.14
C ALA A 23 3.02 6.01 -7.10
N SER A 24 3.53 6.46 -8.25
CA SER A 24 4.81 7.16 -8.37
C SER A 24 4.83 8.48 -7.59
N ALA A 25 3.77 9.27 -7.67
CA ALA A 25 3.66 10.53 -6.92
C ALA A 25 3.69 10.29 -5.41
N VAL A 26 2.85 9.36 -4.92
CA VAL A 26 2.79 8.99 -3.50
C VAL A 26 4.11 8.41 -3.01
N ARG A 27 4.72 7.51 -3.79
CA ARG A 27 6.04 6.94 -3.48
C ARG A 27 7.11 8.03 -3.40
N ARG A 28 7.21 8.93 -4.39
CA ARG A 28 8.24 9.98 -4.40
C ARG A 28 8.10 10.92 -3.20
N LEU A 29 6.88 11.30 -2.83
CA LEU A 29 6.63 12.09 -1.62
C LEU A 29 7.04 11.31 -0.36
N SER A 30 6.56 10.07 -0.23
CA SER A 30 6.83 9.22 0.92
C SER A 30 8.32 8.97 1.13
N VAL A 31 9.02 8.56 0.07
CA VAL A 31 10.47 8.35 0.12
C VAL A 31 11.19 9.62 0.52
N ALA A 32 10.77 10.79 0.06
CA ALA A 32 11.43 12.04 0.42
C ALA A 32 11.17 12.46 1.87
N ALA A 33 9.91 12.41 2.33
CA ALA A 33 9.47 13.13 3.53
C ALA A 33 9.04 12.25 4.71
N SER A 34 8.69 10.98 4.49
CA SER A 34 8.20 10.11 5.58
C SER A 34 9.31 9.78 6.58
N SER A 35 8.97 9.93 7.87
CA SER A 35 9.79 9.47 9.00
C SER A 35 9.46 8.03 9.45
N GLN A 36 8.42 7.42 8.87
CA GLN A 36 7.88 6.10 9.24
C GLN A 36 7.69 5.22 7.99
N LEU A 37 8.62 5.32 7.04
CA LEU A 37 8.57 4.60 5.77
C LEU A 37 8.41 3.08 6.01
N GLY A 38 7.32 2.49 5.53
CA GLY A 38 6.97 1.08 5.79
C GLY A 38 5.92 0.85 6.87
N SER A 39 5.48 1.90 7.58
CA SER A 39 4.39 1.85 8.57
C SER A 39 3.23 2.81 8.26
N ASP A 40 3.36 3.66 7.24
CA ASP A 40 2.41 4.72 6.86
C ASP A 40 1.27 4.27 5.92
N CYS A 41 0.84 3.01 5.97
CA CYS A 41 -0.11 2.46 4.98
C CYS A 41 -1.42 3.28 4.85
N TYR A 42 -1.92 3.85 5.94
CA TYR A 42 -3.09 4.73 5.95
C TYR A 42 -2.84 6.01 5.14
N MET A 43 -1.80 6.79 5.50
CA MET A 43 -1.50 8.07 4.89
C MET A 43 -1.27 7.92 3.38
N LEU A 44 -0.49 6.92 2.97
CA LEU A 44 -0.19 6.67 1.56
C LEU A 44 -1.45 6.31 0.77
N SER A 45 -2.31 5.46 1.31
CA SER A 45 -3.58 5.09 0.67
C SER A 45 -4.55 6.26 0.60
N ALA A 46 -4.59 7.11 1.63
CA ALA A 46 -5.45 8.28 1.68
C ALA A 46 -4.99 9.37 0.69
N LEU A 47 -3.68 9.62 0.56
CA LEU A 47 -3.13 10.50 -0.47
C LEU A 47 -3.47 10.00 -1.88
N ALA A 48 -3.29 8.71 -2.13
CA ALA A 48 -3.67 8.11 -3.41
C ALA A 48 -5.18 8.28 -3.69
N GLN A 49 -6.04 8.16 -2.68
CA GLN A 49 -7.48 8.37 -2.82
C GLN A 49 -7.80 9.80 -3.28
N GLU A 50 -7.16 10.82 -2.69
CA GLU A 50 -7.39 12.21 -3.07
C GLU A 50 -6.91 12.50 -4.50
N LEU A 51 -5.77 11.94 -4.93
CA LEU A 51 -5.33 12.05 -6.33
C LEU A 51 -6.33 11.41 -7.31
N LEU A 52 -6.78 10.18 -7.03
CA LEU A 52 -7.74 9.47 -7.87
C LEU A 52 -9.07 10.22 -8.00
N LYS A 53 -9.54 10.80 -6.90
CA LYS A 53 -10.78 11.58 -6.82
C LYS A 53 -10.74 12.82 -7.72
N ARG A 54 -9.58 13.46 -7.90
CA ARG A 54 -9.41 14.60 -8.83
C ARG A 54 -9.69 14.20 -10.28
N ASP A 55 -9.37 12.96 -10.65
CA ASP A 55 -9.60 12.42 -12.00
C ASP A 55 -10.93 11.66 -12.12
N GLY A 56 -11.83 11.82 -11.15
CA GLY A 56 -13.14 11.17 -11.14
C GLY A 56 -13.09 9.66 -10.91
N VAL A 57 -11.96 9.10 -10.48
CA VAL A 57 -11.84 7.69 -10.09
C VAL A 57 -12.25 7.54 -8.64
N PHE A 58 -13.42 6.91 -8.42
CA PHE A 58 -13.89 6.65 -7.06
C PHE A 58 -13.18 5.43 -6.47
N ALA A 59 -12.36 5.67 -5.44
CA ALA A 59 -11.68 4.65 -4.66
C ALA A 59 -12.18 4.64 -3.22
N GLN A 60 -12.34 3.46 -2.65
CA GLN A 60 -12.74 3.28 -1.25
C GLN A 60 -11.53 2.89 -0.42
N LEU A 61 -11.19 3.69 0.59
CA LEU A 61 -10.28 3.28 1.65
C LEU A 61 -10.85 2.06 2.37
N ARG A 62 -10.01 1.05 2.50
CA ARG A 62 -10.28 -0.19 3.23
C ARG A 62 -9.16 -0.49 4.19
N ALA A 63 -9.52 -1.11 5.31
CA ALA A 63 -8.57 -1.61 6.28
C ALA A 63 -8.91 -3.05 6.66
N GLY A 64 -7.88 -3.77 7.08
CA GLY A 64 -8.02 -5.14 7.54
C GLY A 64 -6.69 -5.84 7.54
N TYR A 65 -6.70 -7.11 7.17
CA TYR A 65 -5.50 -7.93 7.15
C TYR A 65 -4.91 -8.02 5.76
N ALA A 66 -3.59 -8.04 5.69
CA ALA A 66 -2.88 -8.22 4.43
C ALA A 66 -1.63 -9.08 4.63
N GLY A 67 -1.09 -9.59 3.53
CA GLY A 67 0.17 -10.32 3.56
C GLY A 67 0.77 -10.52 2.18
N TRP A 68 2.09 -10.66 2.11
CA TRP A 68 2.85 -10.75 0.87
C TRP A 68 3.95 -11.79 0.98
N ARG A 69 4.03 -12.71 0.01
CA ARG A 69 5.16 -13.62 -0.17
C ARG A 69 6.20 -12.90 -1.01
N CYS A 70 7.22 -12.40 -0.35
CA CYS A 70 8.23 -11.50 -0.90
C CYS A 70 9.39 -12.25 -1.56
N GLY A 71 9.62 -13.51 -1.18
CA GLY A 71 10.75 -14.31 -1.67
C GLY A 71 10.48 -15.80 -1.61
N SER A 72 11.53 -16.57 -1.92
CA SER A 72 11.43 -18.04 -1.99
C SER A 72 11.68 -18.73 -0.66
N GLY A 73 12.39 -18.08 0.28
CA GLY A 73 12.70 -18.58 1.60
C GLY A 73 11.46 -18.75 2.49
N ASP A 74 11.56 -19.65 3.46
CA ASP A 74 10.44 -20.00 4.36
C ASP A 74 9.96 -18.80 5.20
N SER A 75 10.88 -17.89 5.53
CA SER A 75 10.61 -16.65 6.28
C SER A 75 10.31 -15.44 5.38
N ASP A 76 10.31 -15.58 4.05
CA ASP A 76 10.18 -14.44 3.12
C ASP A 76 8.71 -13.99 2.96
N VAL A 77 8.05 -13.74 4.09
CA VAL A 77 6.64 -13.39 4.19
C VAL A 77 6.48 -12.19 5.12
N ILE A 78 5.83 -11.14 4.62
CA ILE A 78 5.39 -10.01 5.47
C ILE A 78 3.89 -10.19 5.71
N LEU A 79 3.48 -10.26 6.98
CA LEU A 79 2.08 -10.43 7.36
C LEU A 79 1.60 -9.30 8.28
N HIS A 80 0.47 -8.72 7.89
CA HIS A 80 -0.37 -7.87 8.72
C HIS A 80 -1.67 -8.62 9.02
N CYS A 81 -1.58 -9.72 9.75
CA CYS A 81 -2.71 -10.54 10.17
C CYS A 81 -2.44 -11.12 11.56
N PRO A 82 -3.41 -11.16 12.49
CA PRO A 82 -3.23 -11.85 13.75
C PRO A 82 -3.05 -13.35 13.50
N THR A 83 -1.87 -13.87 13.78
CA THR A 83 -1.61 -15.31 13.84
C THR A 83 -1.11 -15.67 15.24
N GLY A 84 -1.46 -16.86 15.74
CA GLY A 84 -1.09 -17.28 17.10
C GLY A 84 0.42 -17.43 17.34
N SER A 85 1.25 -17.27 16.30
CA SER A 85 2.70 -17.40 16.31
C SER A 85 3.45 -16.06 16.15
N ILE A 86 2.75 -14.94 15.90
CA ILE A 86 3.40 -13.62 15.82
C ILE A 86 3.60 -13.07 17.24
N PRO A 87 4.84 -12.71 17.63
CA PRO A 87 5.09 -12.00 18.88
C PRO A 87 4.20 -10.75 18.95
N PRO A 88 3.70 -10.34 20.13
CA PRO A 88 2.89 -9.14 20.25
C PRO A 88 3.67 -7.93 19.70
N GLN A 89 3.28 -7.48 18.51
CA GLN A 89 3.79 -6.24 17.94
C GLN A 89 3.18 -5.09 18.77
N CYS A 90 3.98 -4.07 19.06
CA CYS A 90 3.46 -2.85 19.70
C CYS A 90 2.54 -2.11 18.73
N GLY A 91 1.25 -2.45 18.72
CA GLY A 91 0.24 -1.79 17.89
C GLY A 91 -0.86 -2.72 17.38
N VAL A 92 -1.84 -2.13 16.69
CA VAL A 92 -2.85 -2.90 15.96
C VAL A 92 -2.21 -3.47 14.69
N VAL A 93 -2.35 -4.76 14.45
CA VAL A 93 -1.90 -5.39 13.20
C VAL A 93 -2.96 -5.13 12.13
N TYR A 94 -2.67 -4.22 11.21
CA TYR A 94 -3.57 -3.89 10.09
C TYR A 94 -2.79 -3.42 8.87
N HIS A 95 -3.48 -3.42 7.74
CA HIS A 95 -3.06 -2.76 6.52
C HIS A 95 -4.20 -1.92 5.96
N VAL A 96 -3.87 -0.86 5.23
CA VAL A 96 -4.83 0.00 4.51
C VAL A 96 -4.51 -0.02 3.03
N TRP A 97 -5.55 -0.16 2.21
CA TRP A 97 -5.46 -0.15 0.76
C TRP A 97 -6.70 0.53 0.16
N LEU A 98 -6.71 0.65 -1.17
CA LEU A 98 -7.85 1.17 -1.92
C LEU A 98 -8.58 0.05 -2.67
N GLU A 99 -9.90 0.10 -2.65
CA GLU A 99 -10.73 -0.72 -3.51
C GLU A 99 -11.38 0.14 -4.60
N ILE A 100 -11.21 -0.28 -5.85
CA ILE A 100 -11.72 0.42 -7.03
C ILE A 100 -12.53 -0.60 -7.85
N VAL A 101 -13.85 -0.47 -7.82
CA VAL A 101 -14.77 -1.45 -8.42
C VAL A 101 -14.52 -2.87 -7.86
N ASP A 102 -13.88 -3.75 -8.63
CA ASP A 102 -13.54 -5.13 -8.32
C ASP A 102 -12.02 -5.34 -8.25
N HIS A 103 -11.25 -4.27 -8.08
CA HIS A 103 -9.80 -4.28 -7.97
C HIS A 103 -9.33 -3.81 -6.59
N ILE A 104 -8.16 -4.31 -6.20
CA ILE A 104 -7.33 -3.78 -5.13
C ILE A 104 -6.29 -2.88 -5.76
N PHE A 105 -6.14 -1.68 -5.20
CA PHE A 105 -5.04 -0.78 -5.49
C PHE A 105 -4.25 -0.55 -4.20
N ASP A 106 -3.01 -1.01 -4.19
CA ASP A 106 -2.09 -0.88 -3.06
C ASP A 106 -0.84 -0.13 -3.51
N VAL A 107 -0.69 1.10 -3.01
CA VAL A 107 0.43 1.99 -3.34
C VAL A 107 1.62 1.82 -2.40
N THR A 108 1.57 0.86 -1.49
CA THR A 108 2.54 0.74 -0.40
C THR A 108 3.57 -0.37 -0.64
N THR A 109 3.38 -1.22 -1.64
CA THR A 109 4.21 -2.42 -1.87
C THR A 109 5.67 -2.10 -2.18
N PHE A 110 5.98 -0.90 -2.67
CA PHE A 110 7.36 -0.42 -2.82
C PHE A 110 8.12 -0.37 -1.48
N SER A 111 7.41 -0.28 -0.35
CA SER A 111 8.00 -0.16 0.99
C SER A 111 8.29 -1.51 1.67
N LEU A 112 7.89 -2.63 1.06
CA LEU A 112 8.10 -3.98 1.60
C LEU A 112 9.58 -4.28 1.96
N PRO A 113 10.60 -3.89 1.16
CA PRO A 113 12.00 -4.09 1.55
C PRO A 113 12.43 -3.32 2.81
N GLN A 114 11.86 -2.15 3.05
CA GLN A 114 12.11 -1.40 4.30
C GLN A 114 11.40 -2.08 5.46
N LYS A 115 10.14 -2.49 5.27
CA LYS A 115 9.35 -3.18 6.29
C LYS A 115 9.98 -4.51 6.73
N ALA A 116 10.46 -5.32 5.78
CA ALA A 116 11.22 -6.54 6.06
C ALA A 116 12.40 -6.27 6.99
N ARG A 117 13.24 -5.27 6.65
CA ARG A 117 14.40 -4.90 7.47
C ARG A 117 14.00 -4.46 8.88
N GLU A 118 12.91 -3.70 9.03
CA GLU A 118 12.42 -3.29 10.35
C GLU A 118 11.92 -4.47 11.19
N LEU A 119 11.24 -5.44 10.57
CA LEU A 119 10.78 -6.64 11.25
C LEU A 119 11.94 -7.55 11.64
N ASP A 120 12.88 -7.79 10.71
CA ASP A 120 14.10 -8.57 10.94
C ASP A 120 14.95 -7.98 12.08
N LEU A 121 15.00 -6.65 12.21
CA LEU A 121 15.68 -5.98 13.32
C LEU A 121 15.01 -6.22 14.68
N LEU A 122 13.69 -6.45 14.70
CA LEU A 122 12.91 -6.67 15.92
C LEU A 122 12.95 -8.12 16.38
N ASP A 123 12.91 -9.08 15.45
CA ASP A 123 12.83 -10.51 15.76
C ASP A 123 14.12 -11.30 15.50
N GLY A 124 15.15 -10.65 14.94
CA GLY A 124 16.42 -11.27 14.58
C GLY A 124 16.35 -12.15 13.33
N GLY A 125 15.29 -12.03 12.55
CA GLY A 125 15.03 -12.75 11.31
C GLY A 125 15.91 -12.31 10.14
N SER A 126 15.61 -12.91 8.99
CA SER A 126 16.19 -12.53 7.71
C SER A 126 15.14 -12.79 6.63
N THR A 127 14.65 -11.71 6.04
CA THR A 127 13.60 -11.73 5.02
C THR A 127 14.18 -11.24 3.70
N THR A 128 14.22 -12.12 2.70
CA THR A 128 14.60 -11.75 1.33
C THR A 128 13.37 -11.21 0.60
N VAL A 129 13.51 -10.03 -0.02
CA VAL A 129 12.43 -9.35 -0.74
C VAL A 129 12.80 -9.24 -2.21
N ASP A 130 12.53 -10.31 -2.96
CA ASP A 130 12.76 -10.39 -4.42
C ASP A 130 11.55 -9.86 -5.21
N TRP A 131 10.35 -10.00 -4.64
CA TRP A 131 9.10 -9.55 -5.22
C TRP A 131 8.52 -8.40 -4.38
N HIS A 132 8.58 -7.19 -4.94
CA HIS A 132 7.99 -5.99 -4.37
C HIS A 132 7.64 -4.99 -5.50
N PRO A 133 6.53 -5.16 -6.22
CA PRO A 133 6.18 -4.21 -7.27
C PRO A 133 6.00 -2.80 -6.67
N ASP A 134 6.26 -1.76 -7.47
CA ASP A 134 6.10 -0.37 -7.02
C ASP A 134 4.68 -0.09 -6.48
N TYR A 135 3.68 -0.78 -7.04
CA TYR A 135 2.30 -0.80 -6.59
C TYR A 135 1.62 -2.10 -7.05
N LEU A 136 0.47 -2.43 -6.46
CA LEU A 136 -0.43 -3.47 -6.98
C LEU A 136 -1.72 -2.82 -7.47
N PHE A 137 -2.12 -3.15 -8.70
CA PHE A 137 -3.47 -2.92 -9.19
C PHE A 137 -3.99 -4.23 -9.79
N VAL A 138 -4.79 -4.97 -9.02
CA VAL A 138 -5.12 -6.38 -9.31
C VAL A 138 -6.59 -6.68 -9.06
N PRO A 139 -7.21 -7.62 -9.80
CA PRO A 139 -8.58 -8.04 -9.52
C PRO A 139 -8.67 -8.68 -8.12
N LYS A 140 -9.74 -8.41 -7.37
CA LYS A 140 -9.97 -9.07 -6.07
C LYS A 140 -10.04 -10.60 -6.17
N SER A 141 -10.40 -11.13 -7.34
CA SER A 141 -10.47 -12.58 -7.59
C SER A 141 -9.11 -13.26 -7.61
N THR A 142 -7.98 -12.52 -7.66
CA THR A 142 -6.62 -13.09 -7.63
C THR A 142 -6.01 -13.06 -6.23
N VAL A 143 -6.72 -12.53 -5.23
CA VAL A 143 -6.28 -12.54 -3.83
C VAL A 143 -6.16 -13.97 -3.34
N SER A 144 -4.99 -14.31 -2.81
CA SER A 144 -4.67 -15.63 -2.27
C SER A 144 -5.15 -15.77 -0.83
N SER A 145 -5.27 -16.99 -0.34
CA SER A 145 -5.48 -17.23 1.10
C SER A 145 -4.20 -16.92 1.89
N VAL A 146 -4.33 -16.61 3.20
CA VAL A 146 -3.17 -16.47 4.11
C VAL A 146 -2.26 -17.69 4.03
N ARG A 147 -2.86 -18.89 4.04
CA ARG A 147 -2.11 -20.14 3.97
C ARG A 147 -1.24 -20.21 2.71
N ASP A 148 -1.78 -19.80 1.57
CA ASP A 148 -1.06 -19.81 0.30
C ASP A 148 0.09 -18.82 0.30
N VAL A 149 -0.14 -17.61 0.82
CA VAL A 149 0.92 -16.60 0.99
C VAL A 149 2.03 -17.13 1.89
N VAL A 150 1.71 -17.87 2.95
CA VAL A 150 2.72 -18.41 3.88
C VAL A 150 3.48 -19.62 3.31
N GLN A 151 2.86 -20.43 2.45
CA GLN A 151 3.38 -21.76 2.11
C GLN A 151 3.85 -21.94 0.66
N LYS A 152 3.48 -21.04 -0.25
CA LYS A 152 3.72 -21.21 -1.70
C LYS A 152 4.83 -20.27 -2.19
N HIS A 153 4.74 -19.84 -3.45
CA HIS A 153 5.80 -19.12 -4.15
C HIS A 153 5.68 -17.59 -4.00
N ALA A 154 6.78 -16.88 -4.24
CA ALA A 154 6.82 -15.41 -4.31
C ALA A 154 5.78 -14.84 -5.29
N GLY A 155 5.27 -13.66 -5.00
CA GLY A 155 4.27 -12.98 -5.82
C GLY A 155 2.82 -13.22 -5.41
N LEU A 156 2.59 -13.98 -4.34
CA LEU A 156 1.28 -14.15 -3.75
C LEU A 156 1.00 -13.04 -2.74
N TYR A 157 -0.25 -12.60 -2.70
CA TYR A 157 -0.73 -11.56 -1.82
C TYR A 157 -2.11 -11.91 -1.27
N PHE A 158 -2.34 -11.51 -0.03
CA PHE A 158 -3.58 -11.72 0.73
C PHE A 158 -4.11 -10.36 1.16
N TYR A 159 -5.43 -10.20 1.05
CA TYR A 159 -6.16 -9.03 1.53
C TYR A 159 -7.51 -9.49 2.05
N GLU A 160 -7.82 -9.16 3.30
CA GLU A 160 -9.11 -9.42 3.91
C GLU A 160 -9.58 -8.19 4.66
N ARG A 161 -10.63 -7.56 4.12
CA ARG A 161 -11.29 -6.42 4.76
C ARG A 161 -11.86 -6.85 6.11
N GLN A 162 -11.58 -6.07 7.15
CA GLN A 162 -12.13 -6.30 8.49
C GLN A 162 -12.87 -5.06 8.95
N SER A 163 -14.20 -5.13 9.05
CA SER A 163 -15.02 -3.97 9.42
C SER A 163 -14.66 -3.40 10.79
N GLN A 164 -14.34 -4.25 11.76
CA GLN A 164 -13.92 -3.81 13.10
C GLN A 164 -12.59 -3.06 13.06
N VAL A 165 -11.64 -3.52 12.23
CA VAL A 165 -10.36 -2.84 12.02
C VAL A 165 -10.59 -1.51 11.30
N GLU A 166 -11.43 -1.47 10.27
CA GLU A 166 -11.80 -0.21 9.60
C GLU A 166 -12.37 0.82 10.58
N HIS A 167 -13.35 0.42 11.40
CA HIS A 167 -13.95 1.31 12.38
C HIS A 167 -12.93 1.83 13.39
N LEU A 168 -12.02 0.98 13.86
CA LEU A 168 -10.97 1.37 14.79
C LEU A 168 -9.98 2.33 14.14
N ILE A 169 -9.40 1.94 13.01
CA ILE A 169 -8.34 2.70 12.33
C ILE A 169 -8.89 4.03 11.82
N PHE A 170 -10.02 4.03 11.12
CA PHE A 170 -10.58 5.28 10.57
C PHE A 170 -11.24 6.16 11.64
N GLY A 171 -11.57 5.61 12.82
CA GLY A 171 -12.07 6.40 13.94
C GLY A 171 -11.00 7.20 14.68
N VAL A 172 -9.73 6.84 14.53
CA VAL A 172 -8.58 7.50 15.19
C VAL A 172 -7.55 8.06 14.21
N ALA A 173 -7.72 7.79 12.91
CA ALA A 173 -6.80 8.27 11.90
C ALA A 173 -6.83 9.81 11.82
N PRO A 174 -5.67 10.46 11.75
CA PRO A 174 -5.60 11.91 11.56
C PRO A 174 -6.14 12.28 10.18
N ASP A 175 -6.64 13.50 10.06
CA ASP A 175 -6.89 14.10 8.76
C ASP A 175 -5.58 14.21 7.97
N LEU A 176 -5.68 14.15 6.64
CA LEU A 176 -4.53 14.43 5.77
C LEU A 176 -4.09 15.88 5.93
N ASP A 177 -2.78 16.09 6.00
CA ASP A 177 -2.20 17.43 5.91
C ASP A 177 -2.47 18.00 4.51
N PRO A 178 -3.10 19.18 4.38
CA PRO A 178 -3.29 19.83 3.09
C PRO A 178 -1.98 20.05 2.32
N GLU A 179 -0.87 20.31 3.00
CA GLU A 179 0.43 20.49 2.35
C GLU A 179 0.93 19.19 1.70
N ASP A 180 0.74 18.05 2.35
CA ASP A 180 1.07 16.74 1.77
C ASP A 180 0.21 16.41 0.55
N VAL A 181 -1.07 16.78 0.59
CA VAL A 181 -1.99 16.61 -0.55
C VAL A 181 -1.55 17.48 -1.74
N ASP A 182 -1.23 18.74 -1.49
CA ASP A 182 -0.78 19.67 -2.55
C ASP A 182 0.59 19.26 -3.12
N ALA A 183 1.51 18.77 -2.27
CA ALA A 183 2.78 18.21 -2.71
C ALA A 183 2.57 16.96 -3.58
N ALA A 184 1.74 16.01 -3.13
CA ALA A 184 1.42 14.81 -3.90
C ALA A 184 0.79 15.17 -5.26
N LEU A 185 -0.10 16.16 -5.30
CA LEU A 185 -0.73 16.64 -6.52
C LEU A 185 0.28 17.26 -7.48
N THR A 186 1.20 18.07 -6.96
CA THR A 186 2.28 18.67 -7.76
C THR A 186 3.14 17.58 -8.40
N LEU A 187 3.52 16.55 -7.64
CA LEU A 187 4.30 15.42 -8.16
C LEU A 187 3.52 14.59 -9.18
N TYR A 188 2.22 14.43 -8.98
CA TYR A 188 1.35 13.74 -9.92
C TYR A 188 1.28 14.47 -11.28
N GLN A 189 1.15 15.79 -11.26
CA GLN A 189 1.07 16.64 -12.45
C GLN A 189 2.43 16.80 -13.16
N HIS A 190 3.53 16.69 -12.41
CA HIS A 190 4.89 16.88 -12.90
C HIS A 190 5.76 15.64 -12.60
N GLN A 191 5.63 14.63 -13.46
CA GLN A 191 6.27 13.32 -13.25
C GLN A 191 7.80 13.34 -13.37
N ASP A 192 8.36 14.38 -13.98
CA ASP A 192 9.78 14.62 -14.17
C ASP A 192 10.45 15.31 -12.96
N ILE A 193 9.68 15.82 -12.00
CA ILE A 193 10.24 16.44 -10.79
C ILE A 193 11.00 15.39 -9.96
N VAL A 194 12.27 15.73 -9.68
CA VAL A 194 13.10 15.01 -8.71
C VAL A 194 12.84 15.59 -7.32
N VAL A 195 12.42 14.72 -6.40
CA VAL A 195 12.16 15.10 -5.00
C VAL A 195 13.37 14.73 -4.16
N LEU A 196 13.84 15.68 -3.36
CA LEU A 196 14.92 15.47 -2.41
C LEU A 196 14.39 15.80 -1.01
N GLY A 197 14.47 14.84 -0.10
CA GLY A 197 14.17 15.05 1.32
C GLY A 197 15.17 14.35 2.22
N PRO A 198 14.95 14.34 3.55
CA PRO A 198 15.90 13.82 4.53
C PRO A 198 16.42 12.40 4.23
N ASN A 199 15.58 11.54 3.68
CA ASN A 199 15.96 10.16 3.31
C ASN A 199 16.87 10.08 2.06
N ASN A 200 16.99 11.15 1.27
CA ASN A 200 17.82 11.21 0.08
C ASN A 200 19.23 11.76 0.35
N ILE A 201 19.46 12.42 1.49
CA ILE A 201 20.69 13.18 1.76
C ILE A 201 21.87 12.26 2.14
N ASN A 202 21.61 11.02 2.58
CA ASN A 202 22.66 10.08 3.00
C ASN A 202 23.31 9.25 1.87
N LEU A 203 22.98 9.48 0.60
CA LEU A 203 23.55 8.71 -0.54
C LEU A 203 24.89 9.26 -1.08
N ARG A 204 25.53 10.24 -0.41
CA ARG A 204 26.82 10.83 -0.82
C ARG A 204 27.96 10.65 0.20
N GLY A 205 27.95 9.57 0.98
CA GLY A 205 28.95 9.37 2.03
C GLY A 205 29.24 7.93 2.40
N THR A 206 29.62 7.10 1.43
CA THR A 206 30.48 5.91 1.62
C THR A 206 31.26 5.65 0.35
#